data_AF-A0A9X9A2R3-F1
#
_entry.id   AF-A0A9X9A2R3-F1
#
_cell.length_a   1.000
_cell.length_b   1.000
_cell.length_c   1.000
_cell.angle_alpha   90.00
_cell.angle_beta   90.00
_cell.angle_gamma   90.00
#
_symmetry.space_group_name_H-M   'P 1'
#
loop_
_entity.id
_entity.type
_entity.pdbx_description
1 polymer ?
#
loop_
_entity_poly.entity_id
_entity_poly.type
_entity_poly.pdbx_seq_one_letter_code
_entity_poly.pdbx_strand_id
1 'polypeptide(L)' 'MNEIVASTQFPNTIETITKDLKALGVEKGMTIIVHSSLSSIGWISGGAVAVVEALMKVVTEEGTIIMPT' A
#
# COMPACT_ATOMS: atom_id res chain seq x y z
N MET A 1 -10.73 15.49 0.26
CA MET A 1 -11.26 14.45 -0.67
C MET A 1 -11.20 14.94 -2.11
N ASN A 2 -11.86 16.05 -2.46
CA ASN A 2 -11.87 16.58 -3.83
C ASN A 2 -10.47 16.85 -4.40
N GLU A 3 -9.58 17.41 -3.59
CA GLU A 3 -8.18 17.65 -4.00
C GLU A 3 -7.41 16.35 -4.27
N ILE A 4 -7.59 15.33 -3.42
CA ILE A 4 -6.93 14.01 -3.57
C ILE A 4 -7.40 13.30 -4.85
N VAL A 5 -8.71 13.38 -5.14
CA VAL A 5 -9.26 12.81 -6.38
C VAL A 5 -8.74 13.59 -7.59
N ALA A 6 -8.70 14.92 -7.53
CA ALA A 6 -8.22 15.75 -8.63
C ALA A 6 -6.71 15.59 -8.91
N SER A 7 -5.90 15.29 -7.88
CA SER A 7 -4.45 15.05 -8.03
C SER A 7 -4.10 13.62 -8.44
N THR A 8 -5.08 12.72 -8.54
CA THR A 8 -4.87 11.30 -8.85
C THR A 8 -5.28 11.03 -10.30
N GLN A 9 -4.31 10.71 -11.17
CA GLN A 9 -4.59 10.45 -12.60
C GLN A 9 -5.49 9.24 -12.82
N PHE A 10 -5.20 8.14 -12.12
CA PHE A 10 -5.97 6.91 -12.13
C PHE A 10 -6.07 6.36 -10.71
N PRO A 11 -7.16 5.67 -10.36
CA PRO A 11 -7.30 5.05 -9.05
C PRO A 11 -6.11 4.18 -8.68
N ASN A 12 -5.58 4.37 -7.47
CA ASN A 12 -4.73 3.36 -6.86
C ASN A 12 -5.61 2.18 -6.44
N THR A 13 -5.23 0.97 -6.83
CA THR A 13 -5.91 -0.28 -6.45
C THR A 13 -4.96 -1.18 -5.70
N ILE A 14 -5.48 -2.30 -5.19
CA ILE A 14 -4.65 -3.31 -4.55
C ILE A 14 -3.54 -3.76 -5.52
N GLU A 15 -3.86 -3.94 -6.80
CA GLU A 15 -2.94 -4.40 -7.83
C GLU A 15 -1.84 -3.37 -8.13
N THR A 16 -2.18 -2.07 -8.26
CA THR A 16 -1.17 -1.04 -8.52
C THR A 16 -0.23 -0.89 -7.34
N ILE A 17 -0.76 -0.81 -6.11
CA ILE A 17 0.04 -0.70 -4.90
C ILE A 17 0.93 -1.94 -4.71
N THR A 18 0.41 -3.14 -4.96
CA THR A 18 1.20 -4.39 -4.92
C THR A 18 2.37 -4.34 -5.90
N LYS A 19 2.14 -3.84 -7.12
CA LYS A 19 3.18 -3.70 -8.14
C LYS A 19 4.24 -2.69 -7.72
N ASP A 20 3.83 -1.55 -7.18
CA ASP A 20 4.73 -0.48 -6.76
C ASP A 20 5.60 -0.90 -5.56
N LEU A 21 5.02 -1.62 -4.60
CA LEU A 21 5.76 -2.20 -3.47
C LEU A 21 6.82 -3.21 -3.95
N LYS A 22 6.48 -4.08 -4.91
CA LYS A 22 7.45 -5.00 -5.51
C LYS A 22 8.55 -4.26 -6.28
N ALA A 23 8.19 -3.22 -7.02
CA ALA A 23 9.16 -2.39 -7.75
C ALA A 23 10.09 -1.61 -6.82
N LEU A 24 9.62 -1.25 -5.62
CA LEU A 24 10.42 -0.66 -4.55
C LEU A 24 11.40 -1.66 -3.91
N GLY A 25 11.22 -2.96 -4.14
CA GLY A 25 12.05 -4.03 -3.59
C GLY A 25 11.48 -4.70 -2.34
N VAL A 26 10.18 -4.54 -2.06
CA VAL A 26 9.51 -5.32 -1.02
C VAL A 26 9.27 -6.73 -1.56
N GLU A 27 9.78 -7.74 -0.84
CA GLU A 27 9.74 -9.12 -1.26
C GLU A 27 8.99 -10.01 -0.25
N LYS A 28 8.69 -11.22 -0.70
CA LYS A 28 8.08 -12.27 0.10
C LYS A 28 8.97 -12.59 1.31
N GLY A 29 8.37 -12.76 2.49
CA GLY A 29 9.10 -13.18 3.69
C GLY A 29 9.85 -12.05 4.41
N MET A 30 9.78 -10.81 3.91
CA MET A 30 10.42 -9.69 4.59
C MET A 30 9.74 -9.34 5.93
N THR A 31 10.56 -8.91 6.90
CA THR A 31 10.09 -8.25 8.11
C THR A 31 10.20 -6.74 7.92
N ILE A 32 9.06 -6.04 7.84
CA ILE A 32 9.00 -4.61 7.56
C ILE A 32 8.24 -3.85 8.66
N ILE A 33 8.71 -2.66 8.99
CA ILE A 33 7.96 -1.67 9.76
C ILE A 33 7.41 -0.59 8.83
N VAL A 34 6.11 -0.31 8.91
CA VAL A 34 5.42 0.58 7.98
C VAL A 34 4.91 1.80 8.74
N HIS A 35 5.35 2.98 8.28
CA HIS A 35 4.71 4.26 8.56
C HIS A 35 4.07 4.74 7.26
N SER A 36 2.77 5.01 7.28
CA SER A 36 2.05 5.41 6.06
C SER A 36 1.22 6.67 6.28
N SER A 37 1.15 7.48 5.22
CA SER A 37 0.24 8.61 5.10
C SER A 37 -0.69 8.34 3.92
N LEU A 38 -1.92 7.92 4.19
CA LEU A 38 -2.90 7.55 3.15
C LEU A 38 -3.14 8.66 2.13
N SER A 39 -3.18 9.91 2.57
CA SER A 39 -3.40 11.06 1.68
C SER A 39 -2.24 11.31 0.71
N SER A 40 -1.01 10.89 1.06
CA SER A 40 0.16 11.05 0.21
C SER A 40 0.20 10.08 -0.97
N ILE A 41 -0.51 8.96 -0.88
CA ILE A 41 -0.61 7.94 -1.94
C ILE A 41 -1.57 8.38 -3.05
N GLY A 42 -2.52 9.26 -2.75
CA GLY A 42 -3.58 9.68 -3.67
C GLY A 42 -4.91 8.97 -3.39
N TRP A 43 -5.82 8.98 -4.35
CA TRP A 43 -7.11 8.30 -4.21
C TRP A 43 -6.93 6.79 -4.36
N ILE A 44 -7.39 6.04 -3.36
CA ILE A 44 -7.26 4.59 -3.31
C ILE A 44 -8.65 3.97 -3.30
N SER A 45 -8.92 3.09 -4.27
CA SER A 45 -10.12 2.27 -4.27
C SER A 45 -10.04 1.26 -3.12
N GLY A 46 -10.84 1.47 -2.08
CA GLY A 46 -10.80 0.67 -0.84
C GLY A 46 -9.99 1.30 0.32
N GLY A 47 -9.41 2.49 0.11
CA GLY A 47 -8.75 3.25 1.18
C GLY A 47 -7.68 2.46 1.94
N ALA A 48 -7.72 2.52 3.28
CA ALA A 48 -6.76 1.83 4.15
C ALA A 48 -6.73 0.31 3.92
N VAL A 49 -7.90 -0.31 3.71
CA VAL A 49 -8.01 -1.76 3.52
C VAL A 49 -7.20 -2.21 2.32
N ALA A 50 -7.27 -1.47 1.21
CA ALA A 50 -6.51 -1.81 0.01
C ALA A 50 -4.99 -1.73 0.22
N VAL A 51 -4.50 -0.82 1.06
CA VAL A 51 -3.08 -0.71 1.41
C VAL A 51 -2.63 -1.90 2.24
N VAL A 52 -3.41 -2.27 3.26
CA VAL A 52 -3.13 -3.43 4.11
C VAL A 52 -3.11 -4.72 3.29
N GLU A 53 -4.13 -4.92 2.45
CA GLU A 53 -4.23 -6.05 1.53
C GLU A 53 -3.03 -6.12 0.56
N ALA A 54 -2.60 -4.99 0.01
CA ALA A 54 -1.43 -4.95 -0.86
C ALA A 54 -0.14 -5.33 -0.13
N LEU A 55 0.07 -4.82 1.09
CA LEU A 55 1.22 -5.20 1.93
C LEU A 55 1.21 -6.70 2.24
N MET A 56 0.07 -7.25 2.66
CA MET A 56 -0.10 -8.68 2.94
C MET A 56 0.13 -9.54 1.69
N LYS A 57 -0.31 -9.10 0.51
CA LYS A 57 -0.06 -9.80 -0.77
C LYS A 57 1.41 -9.86 -1.15
N VAL A 58 2.19 -8.82 -0.85
CA VAL A 58 3.63 -8.79 -1.20
C VAL A 58 4.46 -9.56 -0.20
N VAL A 59 4.25 -9.32 1.10
CA VAL A 59 5.06 -9.91 2.18
C VAL A 59 4.67 -11.36 2.46
N THR A 60 3.39 -11.70 2.27
CA THR A 60 2.77 -13.00 2.57
C THR A 60 2.84 -13.40 4.05
N GLU A 61 2.23 -14.54 4.40
CA GLU A 61 2.24 -15.09 5.76
C GLU A 61 3.65 -15.54 6.22
N GLU A 62 4.61 -15.68 5.31
CA GLU A 62 6.00 -16.01 5.63
C GLU A 62 6.81 -14.81 6.17
N GLY A 63 6.30 -13.58 6.00
CA GLY A 63 6.96 -12.37 6.47
C GLY A 63 6.26 -11.74 7.67
N THR A 64 6.60 -10.50 8.00
CA THR A 64 6.03 -9.79 9.15
C THR A 64 5.86 -8.31 8.84
N ILE A 65 4.68 -7.77 9.14
CA ILE A 65 4.37 -6.35 9.01
C ILE A 65 4.16 -5.79 10.42
N ILE A 66 4.93 -4.76 10.78
CA ILE A 66 4.81 -4.02 12.03
C ILE A 66 4.30 -2.61 11.70
N MET A 67 3.33 -2.12 12.48
CA MET A 67 2.87 -0.73 12.42
C MET A 67 2.93 -0.12 13.83
N PRO A 68 3.53 1.06 14.00
CA PRO A 68 3.45 1.79 15.26
C PRO A 68 2.06 2.41 15.42
N THR A 69 1.55 2.36 16.65
CA THR A 69 0.26 2.93 17.08
C THR A 69 0.45 4.26 17.78
#